data_AF-A0A941Y7J7-F1
#
_entry.id   AF-A0A941Y7J7-F1
#
_cell.length_a   1.000
_cell.length_b   1.000
_cell.length_c   1.000
_cell.angle_alpha   90.00
_cell.angle_beta   90.00
_cell.angle_gamma   90.00
#
_symmetry.space_group_name_H-M   'P 1'
#
loop_
_entity.id
_entity.type
_entity.pdbx_description
1 polymer ?
#
loop_
_entity_poly.entity_id
_entity_poly.type
_entity_poly.pdbx_seq_one_letter_code
_entity_poly.pdbx_strand_id
1 'polypeptide(L)'
;MAHRLKRVIRNSVVGAAVVASLAATPGIASADATDDYPIPNRMLKTTCTVDQYMAAARDTSPIYYQRYMIDYNNRPVDVENAARDRIYWFFSLDYAGRRQYSEDTATNVYYEQVATRWGNWAKLFFNNKGVVAHATDVCMNYPPVDPTVWNWGPNERPAA
;
A
#
# COMPACT_ATOMS: atom_id res chain seq x y z
N MET A 1 63.77 8.25 25.68
CA MET A 1 62.87 8.04 24.51
C MET A 1 61.82 6.92 24.66
N ALA A 2 61.88 6.05 25.69
CA ALA A 2 60.97 4.90 25.82
C ALA A 2 59.55 5.19 26.37
N HIS A 3 59.30 6.38 26.95
CA HIS A 3 57.99 6.72 27.53
C HIS A 3 56.98 7.33 26.54
N ARG A 4 57.42 7.82 25.37
CA ARG A 4 56.51 8.38 24.34
C ARG A 4 55.84 7.28 23.50
N LEU A 5 56.48 6.13 23.31
CA LEU A 5 55.97 5.04 22.48
C LEU A 5 54.78 4.30 23.12
N LYS A 6 54.76 4.18 24.45
CA LYS A 6 53.68 3.50 25.20
C LYS A 6 52.37 4.31 25.27
N ARG A 7 52.40 5.63 25.09
CA ARG A 7 51.20 6.48 25.04
C ARG A 7 50.49 6.45 23.68
N VAL A 8 51.23 6.20 22.60
CA VAL A 8 50.66 6.17 21.24
C VAL A 8 49.87 4.88 20.99
N ILE A 9 50.31 3.75 21.57
CA ILE A 9 49.65 2.44 21.36
C ILE A 9 48.32 2.32 22.12
N ARG A 10 48.14 3.07 23.22
CA ARG A 10 46.90 3.02 24.03
C ARG A 10 45.71 3.78 23.42
N ASN A 11 45.94 4.63 22.42
CA ASN A 11 44.87 5.41 21.79
C ASN A 11 44.35 4.80 20.48
N SER A 12 44.98 3.75 19.95
CA SER A 12 44.59 3.14 18.67
C SER A 12 43.51 2.05 18.79
N VAL A 13 43.17 1.61 20.01
CA VAL A 13 42.13 0.58 20.25
C VAL A 13 40.73 1.18 20.37
N VAL A 14 40.60 2.50 20.60
CA VAL A 14 39.28 3.14 20.73
C VAL A 14 38.68 3.54 19.37
N GLY A 15 39.50 3.75 18.34
CA GLY A 15 39.03 4.15 17.00
C GLY A 15 38.39 3.03 16.16
N ALA A 16 38.78 1.77 16.39
CA ALA A 16 38.27 0.65 15.60
C ALA A 16 36.84 0.22 15.98
N ALA A 17 36.38 0.56 17.19
CA ALA A 17 35.03 0.20 17.64
C ALA A 17 33.92 1.09 17.06
N VAL A 18 34.26 2.31 16.61
CA VAL A 18 33.27 3.27 16.06
C VAL A 18 32.97 3.02 14.58
N VAL A 19 33.87 2.36 13.85
CA VAL A 19 33.64 2.03 12.43
C VAL A 19 32.76 0.78 12.27
N ALA A 20 32.82 -0.16 13.22
CA ALA A 20 32.01 -1.37 13.18
C ALA A 20 30.50 -1.11 13.41
N SER A 21 30.14 -0.03 14.12
CA SER A 21 28.74 0.37 14.31
C SER A 21 28.11 1.06 13.09
N LEU A 22 28.91 1.50 12.11
CA LEU A 22 28.41 2.05 10.85
C LEU A 22 28.11 0.98 9.78
N ALA A 23 28.56 -0.27 10.01
CA ALA A 23 28.21 -1.42 9.18
C ALA A 23 26.91 -2.10 9.64
N ALA A 24 26.23 -1.57 10.65
CA ALA A 24 24.84 -1.91 10.90
C ALA A 24 24.03 -1.43 9.69
N THR A 25 23.72 -2.36 8.79
CA THR A 25 22.62 -2.19 7.85
C THR A 25 21.44 -1.66 8.65
N PRO A 26 20.74 -0.59 8.22
CA PRO A 26 19.53 -0.17 8.91
C PRO A 26 18.65 -1.41 9.01
N GLY A 27 18.48 -1.93 10.24
CA GLY A 27 17.49 -2.95 10.48
C GLY A 27 16.19 -2.37 9.96
N ILE A 28 15.44 -3.15 9.17
CA ILE A 28 14.12 -2.73 8.71
C ILE A 28 13.37 -2.36 9.99
N ALA A 29 13.15 -1.06 10.18
CA ALA A 29 12.31 -0.58 11.25
C ALA A 29 10.93 -1.12 10.90
N SER A 30 10.55 -2.24 11.50
CA SER A 30 9.18 -2.70 11.49
C SER A 30 8.42 -1.69 12.32
N ALA A 31 7.95 -0.61 11.68
CA ALA A 31 6.99 0.29 12.29
C ALA A 31 5.89 -0.57 12.91
N ASP A 32 5.49 -0.22 14.13
CA ASP A 32 4.63 -1.05 14.98
C ASP A 32 3.35 -1.41 14.23
N ALA A 33 3.39 -2.58 13.59
CA ALA A 33 2.42 -3.00 12.60
C ALA A 33 1.25 -3.55 13.38
N THR A 34 0.40 -2.66 13.88
CA THR A 34 -0.97 -3.05 14.22
C THR A 34 -1.56 -3.77 13.00
N ASP A 35 -2.51 -4.67 13.21
CA ASP A 35 -3.17 -5.42 12.14
C ASP A 35 -3.71 -4.53 11.01
N ASP A 36 -3.85 -3.22 11.26
CA ASP A 36 -4.43 -2.27 10.35
C ASP A 36 -3.52 -1.08 9.94
N TYR A 37 -2.19 -1.19 10.02
CA TYR A 37 -1.28 -0.09 9.68
C TYR A 37 -0.30 -0.41 8.54
N PRO A 38 -0.08 0.52 7.57
CA PRO A 38 -1.04 1.53 7.08
C PRO A 38 -2.12 0.93 6.17
N ILE A 39 -1.87 -0.23 5.55
CA ILE A 39 -2.84 -1.02 4.79
C ILE A 39 -3.28 -2.21 5.65
N PRO A 40 -4.58 -2.52 5.76
CA PRO A 40 -5.05 -3.61 6.61
C PRO A 40 -4.47 -4.97 6.24
N ASN A 41 -4.11 -5.79 7.23
CA ASN A 41 -3.52 -7.12 7.04
C ASN A 41 -4.41 -8.04 6.20
N ARG A 42 -5.73 -7.89 6.32
CA ARG A 42 -6.73 -8.57 5.48
C ARG A 42 -6.54 -8.27 4.00
N MET A 43 -6.24 -7.03 3.64
CA MET A 43 -5.94 -6.63 2.26
C MET A 43 -4.54 -7.12 1.85
N LEU A 44 -3.55 -7.08 2.73
CA LEU A 44 -2.22 -7.63 2.44
C LEU A 44 -2.28 -9.13 2.10
N LYS A 45 -3.14 -9.89 2.78
CA LYS A 45 -3.28 -11.35 2.61
C LYS A 45 -4.39 -11.78 1.64
N THR A 46 -5.20 -10.86 1.12
CA THR A 46 -6.36 -11.26 0.31
C THR A 46 -5.94 -12.02 -0.94
N THR A 47 -6.69 -13.08 -1.26
CA THR A 47 -6.56 -13.85 -2.49
C THR A 47 -7.59 -13.43 -3.54
N CYS A 48 -8.48 -12.48 -3.20
CA CYS A 48 -9.50 -12.01 -4.12
C CYS A 48 -8.88 -11.18 -5.24
N THR A 49 -9.47 -11.26 -6.43
CA THR A 49 -9.17 -10.33 -7.51
C THR A 49 -9.76 -8.95 -7.20
N VAL A 50 -9.32 -7.93 -7.96
CA VAL A 50 -9.92 -6.58 -7.90
C VAL A 50 -11.42 -6.67 -8.13
N ASP A 51 -11.84 -7.42 -9.14
CA ASP A 51 -13.23 -7.52 -9.56
C ASP A 51 -14.09 -8.20 -8.48
N GLN A 52 -13.59 -9.29 -7.90
CA GLN A 52 -14.20 -9.93 -6.74
C GLN A 52 -14.37 -8.98 -5.56
N TYR A 53 -13.31 -8.25 -5.23
CA TYR A 53 -13.33 -7.31 -4.12
C TYR A 53 -14.33 -6.17 -4.35
N MET A 54 -14.35 -5.59 -5.55
CA MET A 54 -15.25 -4.49 -5.89
C MET A 54 -16.71 -4.93 -5.94
N ALA A 55 -17.00 -6.12 -6.48
CA ALA A 55 -18.34 -6.68 -6.46
C ALA A 55 -18.82 -6.94 -5.02
N ALA A 56 -17.95 -7.50 -4.16
CA ALA A 56 -18.24 -7.65 -2.74
C ALA A 56 -18.45 -6.31 -2.02
N ALA A 57 -17.63 -5.30 -2.31
CA ALA A 57 -17.77 -3.97 -1.73
C ALA A 57 -19.05 -3.27 -2.21
N ARG A 58 -19.48 -3.49 -3.45
CA ARG A 58 -20.75 -3.01 -4.01
C ARG A 58 -21.94 -3.52 -3.21
N ASP A 59 -21.93 -4.79 -2.82
CA ASP A 59 -23.06 -5.42 -2.15
C ASP A 59 -23.02 -5.25 -0.62
N THR A 60 -21.83 -5.34 -0.01
CA THR A 60 -21.67 -5.26 1.46
C THR A 60 -21.53 -3.83 1.98
N SER A 61 -21.03 -2.92 1.14
CA SER A 61 -20.75 -1.52 1.50
C SER A 61 -21.22 -0.55 0.41
N PRO A 62 -22.50 -0.63 -0.04
CA PRO A 62 -22.98 0.05 -1.24
C PRO A 62 -22.76 1.56 -1.22
N ILE A 63 -22.95 2.22 -0.08
CA ILE A 63 -22.72 3.67 0.05
C ILE A 63 -21.25 4.05 -0.19
N TYR A 64 -20.29 3.22 0.25
CA TYR A 64 -18.87 3.49 0.04
C TYR A 64 -18.45 3.20 -1.39
N TYR A 65 -18.96 2.10 -1.97
CA TYR A 65 -18.77 1.79 -3.39
C TYR A 65 -19.29 2.92 -4.29
N GLN A 66 -20.54 3.34 -4.09
CA GLN A 66 -21.16 4.42 -4.86
C GLN A 66 -20.38 5.73 -4.77
N ARG A 67 -19.97 6.13 -3.57
CA ARG A 67 -19.19 7.36 -3.36
C ARG A 67 -17.82 7.28 -4.02
N TYR A 68 -17.17 6.12 -3.96
CA TYR A 68 -15.90 5.90 -4.64
C TYR A 68 -16.07 6.02 -6.15
N MET A 69 -17.08 5.35 -6.72
CA MET A 69 -17.31 5.36 -8.16
C MET A 69 -17.72 6.74 -8.70
N ILE A 70 -18.52 7.50 -7.95
CA ILE A 70 -18.84 8.89 -8.30
C ILE A 70 -17.57 9.75 -8.28
N ASP A 71 -16.69 9.60 -7.27
CA ASP A 71 -15.43 10.34 -7.22
C ASP A 71 -14.49 9.91 -8.36
N TYR A 72 -14.41 8.62 -8.67
CA TYR A 72 -13.65 8.04 -9.78
C TYR A 72 -14.09 8.62 -11.13
N ASN A 73 -15.39 8.55 -11.45
CA ASN A 73 -15.95 9.04 -12.72
C ASN A 73 -15.91 10.58 -12.87
N ASN A 74 -15.60 11.31 -11.80
CA ASN A 74 -15.38 12.75 -11.85
C ASN A 74 -13.91 13.11 -12.11
N ARG A 75 -13.02 12.14 -12.33
CA ARG A 75 -11.61 12.38 -12.62
C ARG A 75 -11.34 12.53 -14.13
N PRO A 76 -10.21 13.15 -14.49
CA PRO A 76 -9.67 13.03 -15.85
C PRO A 76 -9.40 11.56 -16.19
N VAL A 77 -9.63 11.16 -17.45
CA VAL A 77 -9.46 9.76 -17.91
C VAL A 77 -8.06 9.20 -17.62
N ASP A 78 -7.01 10.03 -17.71
CA ASP A 78 -5.64 9.63 -17.37
C ASP A 78 -5.48 9.26 -15.88
N VAL A 79 -6.20 9.96 -15.00
CA VAL A 79 -6.19 9.69 -13.55
C VAL A 79 -7.04 8.47 -13.21
N GLU A 80 -8.17 8.28 -13.90
CA GLU A 80 -9.00 7.06 -13.80
C GLU A 80 -8.18 5.81 -14.16
N ASN A 81 -7.50 5.85 -15.30
CA ASN A 81 -6.65 4.75 -15.77
C ASN A 81 -5.48 4.52 -14.80
N ALA A 82 -4.77 5.57 -14.39
CA ALA A 82 -3.65 5.45 -13.46
C ALA A 82 -4.08 4.80 -12.13
N ALA A 83 -5.24 5.17 -11.59
CA ALA A 83 -5.75 4.57 -10.36
C ALA A 83 -6.14 3.10 -10.56
N ARG A 84 -6.83 2.77 -11.65
CA ARG A 84 -7.22 1.40 -11.98
C ARG A 84 -5.98 0.51 -12.14
N ASP A 85 -5.03 0.93 -12.96
CA ASP A 85 -3.79 0.20 -13.21
C ASP A 85 -2.99 0.01 -11.93
N ARG A 86 -2.94 1.04 -11.07
CA ARG A 86 -2.26 0.97 -9.77
C ARG A 86 -2.91 -0.02 -8.82
N ILE A 87 -4.24 -0.08 -8.80
CA ILE A 87 -4.99 -1.07 -8.01
C ILE A 87 -4.76 -2.48 -8.54
N TYR A 88 -4.87 -2.73 -9.85
CA TYR A 88 -4.56 -4.05 -10.42
C TYR A 88 -3.11 -4.46 -10.16
N TRP A 89 -2.14 -3.53 -10.27
CA TRP A 89 -0.75 -3.79 -9.90
C TRP A 89 -0.63 -4.20 -8.42
N PHE A 90 -1.26 -3.47 -7.49
CA PHE A 90 -1.21 -3.81 -6.07
C PHE A 90 -1.77 -5.21 -5.79
N PHE A 91 -2.90 -5.56 -6.43
CA PHE A 91 -3.50 -6.90 -6.30
C PHE A 91 -2.65 -8.00 -6.96
N SER A 92 -1.79 -7.66 -7.92
CA SER A 92 -0.85 -8.62 -8.54
C SER A 92 0.35 -8.96 -7.65
N LEU A 93 0.65 -8.13 -6.63
CA LEU A 93 1.75 -8.39 -5.69
C LEU A 93 1.42 -9.55 -4.75
N ASP A 94 2.46 -10.27 -4.34
CA ASP A 94 2.39 -11.21 -3.22
C ASP A 94 2.35 -10.48 -1.87
N TYR A 95 2.21 -11.23 -0.78
CA TYR A 95 2.15 -10.65 0.57
C TYR A 95 3.38 -9.79 0.90
N ALA A 96 4.60 -10.25 0.52
CA ALA A 96 5.83 -9.53 0.78
C ALA A 96 5.87 -8.19 0.03
N GLY A 97 5.50 -8.19 -1.25
CA GLY A 97 5.39 -6.98 -2.07
C GLY A 97 4.36 -6.00 -1.54
N ARG A 98 3.17 -6.48 -1.15
CA ARG A 98 2.13 -5.62 -0.55
C ARG A 98 2.58 -5.04 0.79
N ARG A 99 3.26 -5.84 1.62
CA ARG A 99 3.83 -5.39 2.90
C ARG A 99 4.88 -4.30 2.67
N GLN A 100 5.80 -4.50 1.72
CA GLN A 100 6.81 -3.50 1.39
C GLN A 100 6.18 -2.21 0.86
N TYR A 101 5.21 -2.32 -0.07
CA TYR A 101 4.46 -1.18 -0.59
C TYR A 101 3.77 -0.38 0.54
N SER A 102 3.19 -1.10 1.49
CA SER A 102 2.56 -0.53 2.68
C SER A 102 3.58 0.28 3.51
N GLU A 103 4.76 -0.28 3.78
CA GLU A 103 5.83 0.43 4.52
C GLU A 103 6.39 1.64 3.76
N ASP A 104 6.63 1.51 2.45
CA ASP A 104 7.10 2.61 1.61
C ASP A 104 6.11 3.78 1.61
N THR A 105 4.80 3.48 1.57
CA THR A 105 3.73 4.48 1.60
C THR A 105 3.61 5.16 2.98
N ALA A 106 3.87 4.44 4.07
CA ALA A 106 3.88 5.03 5.42
C ALA A 106 5.10 5.93 5.68
N THR A 107 6.25 5.56 5.13
CA THR A 107 7.53 6.19 5.47
C THR A 107 7.98 7.26 4.49
N ASN A 108 7.47 7.23 3.26
CA ASN A 108 7.79 8.20 2.23
C ASN A 108 6.51 8.82 1.64
N VAL A 109 6.24 10.07 2.04
CA VAL A 109 5.09 10.87 1.58
C VAL A 109 5.02 11.04 0.06
N TYR A 110 6.17 10.93 -0.64
CA TYR A 110 6.26 11.04 -2.08
C TYR A 110 6.34 9.69 -2.78
N TYR A 111 6.10 8.57 -2.12
CA TYR A 111 6.19 7.26 -2.78
C TYR A 111 5.00 7.00 -3.71
N GLU A 112 3.78 7.17 -3.21
CA GLU A 112 2.57 6.89 -3.98
C GLU A 112 2.17 8.08 -4.88
N GLN A 113 2.55 7.99 -6.16
CA GLN A 113 2.32 9.08 -7.12
C GLN A 113 0.84 9.33 -7.43
N VAL A 114 -0.01 8.30 -7.44
CA VAL A 114 -1.44 8.48 -7.73
C VAL A 114 -2.10 9.33 -6.64
N ALA A 115 -1.63 9.23 -5.39
CA ALA A 115 -2.13 10.05 -4.28
C ALA A 115 -1.90 11.56 -4.50
N THR A 116 -0.89 11.95 -5.28
CA THR A 116 -0.64 13.37 -5.61
C THR A 116 -1.67 13.94 -6.59
N ARG A 117 -2.30 13.07 -7.40
CA ARG A 117 -3.33 13.44 -8.39
C ARG A 117 -4.74 13.23 -7.85
N TRP A 118 -4.93 12.24 -6.98
CA TRP A 118 -6.20 11.89 -6.38
C TRP A 118 -6.03 11.24 -5.00
N GLY A 119 -6.22 12.01 -3.93
CA GLY A 119 -6.02 11.51 -2.56
C GLY A 119 -6.96 10.38 -2.12
N ASN A 120 -8.11 10.19 -2.79
CA ASN A 120 -9.05 9.10 -2.48
C ASN A 120 -8.89 7.87 -3.41
N TRP A 121 -7.83 7.78 -4.22
CA TRP A 121 -7.71 6.77 -5.28
C TRP A 121 -7.87 5.31 -4.82
N ALA A 122 -7.44 5.00 -3.60
CA ALA A 122 -7.56 3.67 -3.00
C ALA A 122 -8.60 3.59 -1.87
N LYS A 123 -9.54 4.55 -1.79
CA LYS A 123 -10.43 4.68 -0.64
C LYS A 123 -11.37 3.49 -0.42
N LEU A 124 -11.82 2.89 -1.51
CA LEU A 124 -12.62 1.66 -1.47
C LEU A 124 -11.79 0.44 -1.06
N PHE A 125 -10.49 0.44 -1.37
CA PHE A 125 -9.64 -0.75 -1.34
C PHE A 125 -8.91 -0.94 -0.01
N PHE A 126 -8.31 0.10 0.56
CA PHE A 126 -7.57 -0.07 1.82
C PHE A 126 -7.57 1.14 2.76
N ASN A 127 -8.08 2.30 2.35
CA ASN A 127 -8.18 3.44 3.27
C ASN A 127 -9.43 3.38 4.18
N ASN A 128 -10.36 2.44 3.92
CA ASN A 128 -11.51 2.17 4.79
C ASN A 128 -11.48 0.72 5.29
N LYS A 129 -11.10 0.57 6.57
CA LYS A 129 -10.91 -0.74 7.23
C LYS A 129 -12.20 -1.56 7.32
N GLY A 130 -13.36 -0.90 7.53
CA GLY A 130 -14.66 -1.58 7.60
C GLY A 130 -15.07 -2.16 6.25
N VAL A 131 -14.88 -1.40 5.17
CA VAL A 131 -15.13 -1.90 3.80
C VAL A 131 -14.21 -3.08 3.49
N VAL A 132 -12.92 -2.98 3.82
CA VAL A 132 -11.96 -4.07 3.64
C VAL A 132 -12.44 -5.33 4.35
N ALA A 133 -12.81 -5.21 5.63
CA ALA A 133 -13.28 -6.35 6.41
C ALA A 133 -14.50 -7.02 5.75
N HIS A 134 -15.56 -6.27 5.48
CA HIS A 134 -16.79 -6.81 4.89
C HIS A 134 -16.59 -7.41 3.50
N ALA A 135 -15.82 -6.74 2.63
CA ALA A 135 -15.59 -7.23 1.28
C ALA A 135 -14.68 -8.47 1.26
N THR A 136 -13.60 -8.47 2.04
CA THR A 136 -12.66 -9.62 2.10
C THR A 136 -13.30 -10.88 2.69
N ASP A 137 -14.32 -10.75 3.55
CA ASP A 137 -15.04 -11.89 4.12
C ASP A 137 -15.82 -12.69 3.07
N VAL A 138 -16.25 -12.06 1.96
CA VAL A 138 -17.18 -12.69 0.99
C VAL A 138 -16.73 -12.62 -0.47
N CYS A 139 -15.61 -11.96 -0.79
CA CYS A 139 -15.21 -11.71 -2.18
C CYS A 139 -14.97 -12.97 -3.02
N MET A 140 -14.62 -14.10 -2.40
CA MET A 140 -14.47 -15.38 -3.12
C MET A 140 -15.79 -15.90 -3.72
N ASN A 141 -16.95 -15.37 -3.31
CA ASN A 141 -18.26 -15.74 -3.85
C ASN A 141 -18.61 -15.02 -5.15
N TYR A 142 -17.76 -14.09 -5.62
CA TYR A 142 -17.97 -13.29 -6.81
C TYR A 142 -17.11 -13.80 -7.99
N PRO A 143 -17.50 -13.50 -9.25
CA PRO A 143 -16.70 -13.85 -10.41
C PRO A 143 -15.29 -13.25 -10.33
N PRO A 144 -14.23 -14.03 -10.64
CA PRO A 144 -12.84 -13.55 -10.61
C PRO A 144 -12.55 -12.46 -11.64
N VAL A 145 -13.34 -12.39 -12.71
CA VAL A 145 -13.23 -11.40 -13.79
C VAL A 145 -14.63 -10.88 -14.09
N ASP A 146 -14.85 -9.61 -13.76
CA ASP A 146 -16.06 -8.83 -14.03
C ASP A 146 -15.65 -7.36 -14.19
N PRO A 147 -15.28 -6.93 -15.41
CA PRO A 147 -14.84 -5.56 -15.64
C PRO A 147 -15.97 -4.53 -15.41
N THR A 148 -17.23 -4.97 -15.33
CA THR A 148 -18.38 -4.08 -15.13
C THR A 148 -18.41 -3.49 -13.71
N VAL A 149 -17.59 -3.97 -12.78
CA VAL A 149 -17.44 -3.36 -11.45
C VAL A 149 -16.90 -1.94 -11.49
N TRP A 150 -16.31 -1.50 -12.59
CA TRP A 150 -15.87 -0.11 -12.79
C TRP A 150 -16.94 0.77 -13.44
N ASN A 151 -18.10 0.20 -13.78
CA ASN A 151 -19.18 0.88 -14.47
C ASN A 151 -20.25 1.27 -13.45
N TRP A 152 -20.41 2.58 -13.20
CA TRP A 152 -21.39 3.05 -12.22
C TRP A 152 -21.86 4.49 -12.44
N GLY A 153 -23.17 4.63 -12.62
CA GLY A 153 -23.86 5.92 -12.50
C GLY A 153 -23.81 6.80 -13.74
N PRO A 154 -24.36 8.03 -13.65
CA PRO A 154 -24.63 8.90 -14.81
C PRO A 154 -23.39 9.48 -15.48
N ASN A 155 -22.22 9.37 -14.85
CA ASN A 155 -20.95 9.88 -15.37
C ASN A 155 -20.06 8.76 -15.94
N GLU A 156 -20.61 7.56 -16.14
CA GLU A 156 -19.90 6.46 -16.79
C GLU A 156 -19.49 6.88 -18.21
N ARG A 157 -18.19 6.87 -18.48
CA ARG A 157 -17.67 7.06 -19.83
C ARG A 157 -17.66 5.70 -20.53
N PRO A 158 -18.21 5.58 -21.75
CA PRO A 158 -18.13 4.33 -22.50
C PRO A 158 -16.67 3.89 -22.62
N ALA A 159 -16.41 2.61 -22.38
CA ALA A 159 -15.09 2.02 -22.60
C ALA A 159 -14.65 2.32 -24.04
N ALA A 160 -13.46 2.92 -24.19
CA ALA A 160 -12.82 3.12 -25.49
C ALA A 160 -12.32 1.79 -26.07
#